data_AF-A0A8D8EWS8-F1
#
_entry.id   AF-A0A8D8EWS8-F1
#
_cell.length_a   1.000
_cell.length_b   1.000
_cell.length_c   1.000
_cell.angle_alpha   90.00
_cell.angle_beta   90.00
_cell.angle_gamma   90.00
#
_symmetry.space_group_name_H-M   'P 1'
#
loop_
_entity.id
_entity.type
_entity.pdbx_description
1 polymer ?
#
loop_
_entity_poly.entity_id
_entity_poly.type
_entity_poly.pdbx_seq_one_letter_code
_entity_poly.pdbx_strand_id
1 'polypeptide(L)'
;MAPLLQIGLLVLFAIVIFAIIGLEFYSGALHKSCYSLEDAFEIVEEGDMPTPCYDDDDTMNVELPAGVHLCNHNESACIEQWEGPNFGITNFDNIGFAMLTVFQCITMEGWTSTMYWTNDALGSTFNWVYFVPLIIIGSFFMLNLVLGVLSGEFAREREKVENRQEFLKLRRQQQLEKELNGFVEWICKAEEIILAEDRTTEEERMYIMEARKKAAAKRKKLKTLGKSKSSETDDEEATTES
;
A
#
# COMPACT_ATOMS: atom_id res chain seq x y z
N MET A 1 0.35 3.96 -13.71
CA MET A 1 0.70 2.55 -14.00
C MET A 1 2.20 2.29 -14.04
N ALA A 2 3.02 3.13 -14.70
CA ALA A 2 4.49 2.98 -14.70
C ALA A 2 5.16 2.78 -13.31
N PRO A 3 4.77 3.49 -12.22
CA PRO A 3 5.39 3.29 -10.91
C PRO A 3 5.02 1.96 -10.25
N LEU A 4 3.79 1.47 -10.47
CA LEU A 4 3.35 0.16 -9.96
C LEU A 4 4.08 -0.99 -10.65
N LEU A 5 4.43 -0.84 -11.93
CA LEU A 5 5.17 -1.83 -12.69
C LEU A 5 6.60 -2.01 -12.18
N GLN A 6 7.26 -0.92 -11.79
CA GLN A 6 8.62 -0.99 -11.22
C GLN A 6 8.65 -1.76 -9.90
N ILE A 7 7.61 -1.58 -9.08
CA ILE A 7 7.46 -2.29 -7.81
C ILE A 7 7.14 -3.74 -8.04
N GLY A 8 6.21 -4.05 -8.94
CA GLY A 8 5.90 -5.42 -9.32
C GLY A 8 7.14 -6.17 -9.81
N LEU A 9 8.01 -5.48 -10.56
CA LEU A 9 9.28 -6.05 -11.03
C LEU A 9 10.28 -6.27 -9.88
N LEU A 10 10.38 -5.33 -8.93
CA LEU A 10 11.20 -5.49 -7.73
C LEU A 10 10.71 -6.66 -6.87
N VAL A 11 9.39 -6.79 -6.71
CA VAL A 11 8.75 -7.89 -5.98
C VAL A 11 9.06 -9.23 -6.64
N LEU A 12 8.85 -9.31 -7.96
CA LEU A 12 9.16 -10.50 -8.74
C LEU A 12 10.64 -10.87 -8.64
N PHE A 13 11.54 -9.89 -8.71
CA PHE A 13 12.98 -10.11 -8.60
C PHE A 13 13.37 -10.68 -7.23
N ALA A 14 12.81 -10.15 -6.14
CA ALA A 14 13.05 -10.69 -4.81
C ALA A 14 12.50 -12.12 -4.65
N ILE A 15 11.29 -12.39 -5.17
CA ILE A 15 10.70 -13.75 -5.18
C ILE A 15 11.64 -14.72 -5.89
N VAL A 16 12.18 -14.34 -7.04
CA VAL A 16 13.12 -15.19 -7.81
C VAL A 16 14.39 -15.49 -7.00
N ILE A 17 14.96 -14.50 -6.31
CA ILE A 17 16.17 -14.73 -5.48
C ILE A 17 15.88 -15.76 -4.38
N PHE A 18 14.81 -15.57 -3.60
CA PHE A 18 14.46 -16.50 -2.54
C PHE A 18 14.05 -17.87 -3.08
N ALA A 19 13.40 -17.93 -4.24
CA ALA A 19 13.05 -19.19 -4.89
C ALA A 19 14.28 -19.99 -5.34
N ILE A 20 15.30 -19.33 -5.88
CA ILE A 20 16.57 -20.00 -6.23
C ILE A 20 17.24 -20.55 -4.96
N ILE A 21 17.33 -19.74 -3.90
CA ILE A 21 17.93 -20.19 -2.64
C ILE A 21 17.15 -21.36 -2.03
N GLY A 22 15.81 -21.29 -2.03
CA GLY A 22 14.95 -22.35 -1.53
C GLY A 22 15.05 -23.64 -2.36
N LEU A 23 15.16 -23.51 -3.68
CA LEU A 23 15.37 -24.66 -4.58
C LEU A 23 16.69 -25.38 -4.26
N GLU A 24 17.78 -24.64 -4.09
CA GLU A 24 19.09 -25.23 -3.76
C GLU A 24 19.11 -25.96 -2.40
N PHE A 25 18.31 -25.51 -1.42
CA PHE A 25 18.28 -26.12 -0.09
C PHE A 25 17.25 -27.25 0.07
N TYR A 26 16.10 -27.15 -0.61
CA TYR A 26 14.94 -28.01 -0.33
C TYR A 26 14.49 -28.85 -1.53
N SER A 27 15.23 -28.86 -2.63
CA SER A 27 14.91 -29.70 -3.79
C SER A 27 14.84 -31.19 -3.39
N GLY A 28 13.73 -31.84 -3.73
CA GLY A 28 13.47 -33.25 -3.47
C GLY A 28 13.13 -33.59 -2.02
N ALA A 29 13.20 -32.63 -1.09
CA ALA A 29 13.09 -32.93 0.34
C ALA A 29 11.66 -33.32 0.78
N LEU A 30 10.63 -32.92 0.03
CA LEU A 30 9.22 -33.03 0.44
C LEU A 30 8.48 -34.20 -0.21
N HIS A 31 9.20 -35.23 -0.69
CA HIS A 31 8.62 -36.40 -1.36
C HIS A 31 8.61 -37.69 -0.53
N LYS A 32 9.06 -37.62 0.72
CA LYS A 32 9.07 -38.75 1.66
C LYS A 32 7.93 -38.61 2.66
N SER A 33 7.14 -39.65 2.85
CA SER A 33 6.08 -39.72 3.87
C SER A 33 6.06 -41.10 4.53
N CYS A 34 5.38 -41.24 5.65
CA CYS A 34 5.21 -42.52 6.33
C CYS A 34 4.15 -43.39 5.62
N TYR A 35 4.56 -44.54 5.10
CA TYR A 35 3.68 -45.54 4.47
C TYR A 35 3.53 -46.77 5.35
N SER A 36 2.35 -47.39 5.35
CA SER A 36 2.05 -48.58 6.14
C SER A 36 2.94 -49.78 5.74
N LEU A 37 3.36 -50.58 6.73
CA LEU A 37 4.07 -51.84 6.48
C LEU A 37 3.13 -52.92 5.92
N GLU A 38 1.81 -52.79 6.09
CA GLU A 38 0.81 -53.73 5.59
C GLU A 38 0.40 -53.43 4.14
N ASP A 39 0.28 -52.15 3.79
CA ASP A 39 -0.02 -51.66 2.44
C ASP A 39 0.93 -50.52 2.06
N ALA A 40 1.85 -50.80 1.14
CA ALA A 40 2.87 -49.86 0.69
C ALA A 40 2.30 -48.64 -0.10
N PHE A 41 1.00 -48.62 -0.41
CA PHE A 41 0.34 -47.49 -1.05
C PHE A 41 -0.50 -46.63 -0.09
N GLU A 42 -0.64 -47.06 1.17
CA GLU A 42 -1.40 -46.33 2.18
C GLU A 42 -0.46 -45.45 3.01
N ILE A 43 -0.72 -44.14 3.01
CA ILE A 43 0.00 -43.17 3.84
C ILE A 43 -0.61 -43.21 5.24
N VAL A 44 0.24 -43.37 6.25
CA VAL A 44 -0.14 -43.25 7.66
C VAL A 44 -0.09 -41.77 8.04
N GLU A 45 -1.26 -41.18 8.29
CA GLU A 45 -1.39 -39.77 8.66
C GLU A 45 -1.15 -39.58 10.17
N GLU A 46 -0.20 -38.72 10.54
CA GLU A 46 -0.07 -38.22 11.91
C GLU A 46 -0.86 -36.91 12.07
N GLY A 47 -2.14 -37.04 12.45
CA GLY A 47 -3.03 -35.89 12.65
C GLY A 47 -4.06 -35.76 11.53
N ASP A 48 -4.24 -34.54 11.02
CA ASP A 48 -5.28 -34.22 10.03
C ASP A 48 -4.80 -34.31 8.56
N MET A 49 -3.48 -34.34 8.32
CA MET A 49 -2.89 -34.37 6.97
C MET A 49 -1.56 -35.14 6.95
N PRO A 50 -1.17 -35.72 5.79
CA PRO A 50 0.13 -36.36 5.64
C PRO A 50 1.28 -35.35 5.78
N THR A 51 2.35 -35.77 6.44
CA THR A 51 3.52 -34.94 6.75
C THR A 51 4.80 -35.57 6.19
N PRO A 52 5.79 -34.76 5.79
CA PRO A 52 7.08 -35.28 5.37
C PRO A 52 7.78 -36.04 6.49
N CYS A 53 8.55 -37.07 6.16
CA CYS A 53 9.39 -37.80 7.11
C CYS A 53 10.87 -37.68 6.80
N TYR A 54 11.69 -37.83 7.84
CA TYR A 54 13.12 -38.00 7.73
C TYR A 54 13.48 -39.47 7.59
N ASP A 55 14.33 -39.75 6.61
CA ASP A 55 14.79 -41.10 6.30
C ASP A 55 15.86 -41.55 7.30
N ASP A 56 15.52 -42.55 8.10
CA ASP A 56 16.31 -43.00 9.23
C ASP A 56 17.21 -44.21 8.93
N ASP A 57 17.20 -44.71 7.67
CA ASP A 57 17.87 -45.97 7.23
C ASP A 57 19.39 -45.97 7.50
N ASP A 58 19.99 -44.81 7.81
CA ASP A 58 21.41 -44.62 8.17
C ASP A 58 21.70 -44.60 9.70
N THR A 59 20.71 -44.78 10.58
CA THR A 59 20.88 -44.47 12.02
C THR A 59 20.96 -45.68 12.96
N MET A 60 22.07 -46.44 12.87
CA MET A 60 22.60 -47.11 14.07
C MET A 60 23.66 -46.28 14.81
N ASN A 61 24.17 -45.16 14.28
CA ASN A 61 25.30 -44.43 14.89
C ASN A 61 25.35 -42.89 14.68
N VAL A 62 24.27 -42.21 14.26
CA VAL A 62 24.28 -40.75 14.05
C VAL A 62 23.29 -40.07 15.01
N GLU A 63 23.70 -38.98 15.65
CA GLU A 63 22.80 -38.12 16.44
C GLU A 63 21.72 -37.56 15.50
N LEU A 64 20.46 -37.89 15.76
CA LEU A 64 19.35 -37.43 14.93
C LEU A 64 19.25 -35.90 14.96
N PRO A 65 19.05 -35.23 13.80
CA PRO A 65 18.83 -33.79 13.78
C PRO A 65 17.59 -33.41 14.59
N ALA A 66 17.66 -32.34 15.36
CA ALA A 66 16.54 -31.92 16.21
C ALA A 66 15.33 -31.48 15.36
N GLY A 67 14.15 -31.98 15.69
CA GLY A 67 12.88 -31.57 15.07
C GLY A 67 12.57 -32.24 13.73
N VAL A 68 13.24 -33.35 13.41
CA VAL A 68 12.83 -34.26 12.32
C VAL A 68 11.60 -35.08 12.73
N HIS A 69 10.80 -35.46 11.74
CA HIS A 69 9.70 -36.39 11.93
C HIS A 69 10.14 -37.81 11.57
N LEU A 70 9.94 -38.75 12.50
CA LEU A 70 10.27 -40.16 12.33
C LEU A 70 8.98 -40.97 12.25
N CYS A 71 8.91 -41.85 11.27
CA CYS A 71 7.82 -42.81 11.19
C CYS A 71 7.94 -43.85 12.32
N ASN A 72 6.80 -44.37 12.78
CA ASN A 72 6.78 -45.47 13.73
C ASN A 72 7.24 -46.77 13.04
N HIS A 73 8.46 -47.23 13.33
CA HIS A 73 9.05 -48.44 12.71
C HIS A 73 8.24 -49.73 12.84
N ASN A 74 7.28 -49.81 13.77
CA ASN A 74 6.44 -51.00 13.93
C ASN A 74 5.22 -51.00 13.00
N GLU A 75 4.82 -49.85 12.48
CA GLU A 75 3.58 -49.66 11.72
C GLU A 75 3.82 -49.05 10.33
N SER A 76 4.85 -48.20 10.19
CA SER A 76 5.14 -47.47 8.96
C SER A 76 6.64 -47.33 8.69
N ALA A 77 6.97 -47.11 7.42
CA ALA A 77 8.31 -46.80 6.94
C ALA A 77 8.32 -45.48 6.18
N CYS A 78 9.43 -44.74 6.26
CA CYS A 78 9.61 -43.50 5.49
C CYS A 78 9.96 -43.84 4.03
N ILE A 79 9.08 -43.52 3.08
CA ILE A 79 9.26 -43.91 1.68
C ILE A 79 9.11 -42.71 0.75
N GLU A 80 10.01 -42.60 -0.23
CA GLU A 80 10.01 -41.58 -1.29
C GLU A 80 9.01 -41.93 -2.42
N GLN A 81 7.72 -41.93 -2.10
CA GLN A 81 6.62 -42.15 -3.06
C GLN A 81 5.55 -41.06 -3.02
N TRP A 82 5.70 -40.08 -2.14
CA TRP A 82 4.69 -39.06 -1.91
C TRP A 82 4.81 -37.92 -2.91
N GLU A 83 3.67 -37.50 -3.46
CA GLU A 83 3.61 -36.35 -4.38
C GLU A 83 4.04 -35.04 -3.70
N GLY A 84 3.89 -34.97 -2.37
CA GLY A 84 4.28 -33.85 -1.53
C GLY A 84 3.09 -33.06 -0.96
N PRO A 85 3.36 -32.07 -0.11
CA PRO A 85 2.32 -31.30 0.56
C PRO A 85 1.39 -30.59 -0.42
N ASN A 86 0.11 -30.47 -0.06
CA ASN A 86 -0.93 -29.84 -0.88
C ASN A 86 -1.02 -30.41 -2.31
N PHE A 87 -1.06 -31.75 -2.45
CA PHE A 87 -1.10 -32.43 -3.74
C PHE A 87 0.10 -32.09 -4.64
N GLY A 88 1.30 -32.04 -4.05
CA GLY A 88 2.54 -31.70 -4.75
C GLY A 88 2.67 -30.24 -5.22
N ILE A 89 1.77 -29.33 -4.82
CA ILE A 89 1.86 -27.92 -5.23
C ILE A 89 2.94 -27.18 -4.43
N THR A 90 3.07 -27.50 -3.14
CA THR A 90 4.01 -26.81 -2.24
C THR A 90 5.32 -27.58 -2.19
N ASN A 91 6.18 -27.32 -3.17
CA ASN A 91 7.52 -27.92 -3.28
C ASN A 91 8.58 -26.90 -3.74
N PHE A 92 9.84 -27.35 -3.75
CA PHE A 92 11.01 -26.59 -4.18
C PHE A 92 11.77 -27.26 -5.33
N ASP A 93 11.16 -28.21 -6.06
CA ASP A 93 11.88 -29.05 -7.04
C ASP A 93 12.12 -28.33 -8.36
N ASN A 94 11.24 -27.39 -8.69
CA ASN A 94 11.31 -26.59 -9.90
C ASN A 94 11.18 -25.11 -9.56
N ILE A 95 11.85 -24.26 -10.35
CA ILE A 95 11.81 -22.82 -10.12
C ILE A 95 10.38 -22.25 -10.11
N GLY A 96 9.48 -22.82 -10.91
CA GLY A 96 8.06 -22.42 -10.96
C GLY A 96 7.33 -22.69 -9.63
N PHE A 97 7.45 -23.90 -9.11
CA PHE A 97 6.83 -24.28 -7.82
C PHE A 97 7.53 -23.59 -6.64
N ALA A 98 8.86 -23.47 -6.66
CA ALA A 98 9.61 -22.71 -5.66
C ALA A 98 9.14 -21.24 -5.60
N MET A 99 8.95 -20.58 -6.75
CA MET A 99 8.40 -19.22 -6.80
C MET A 99 6.98 -19.15 -6.24
N LEU A 100 6.13 -20.14 -6.52
CA LEU A 100 4.76 -20.21 -5.99
C LEU A 100 4.75 -20.38 -4.46
N THR A 101 5.55 -21.31 -3.95
CA THR A 101 5.72 -21.56 -2.50
C THR A 101 6.27 -20.32 -1.79
N VAL A 102 7.28 -19.65 -2.37
CA VAL A 102 7.85 -18.41 -1.83
C VAL A 102 6.83 -17.27 -1.86
N PHE A 103 6.06 -17.15 -2.95
CA PHE A 103 4.98 -16.17 -3.04
C PHE A 103 3.93 -16.40 -1.95
N GLN A 104 3.48 -17.63 -1.75
CA GLN A 104 2.58 -17.99 -0.65
C GLN A 104 3.17 -17.57 0.70
N CYS A 105 4.44 -17.92 0.96
CA CYS A 105 5.12 -17.53 2.19
C CYS A 105 5.17 -16.01 2.40
N ILE A 106 5.46 -15.25 1.33
CA ILE A 106 5.50 -13.77 1.37
C ILE A 106 4.13 -13.17 1.70
N THR A 107 3.03 -13.80 1.28
CA THR A 107 1.68 -13.36 1.66
C THR A 107 1.32 -13.60 3.13
N MET A 108 2.25 -14.15 3.92
CA MET A 108 2.07 -14.51 5.34
C MET A 108 0.99 -15.57 5.57
N GLU A 109 0.66 -16.35 4.54
CA GLU A 109 -0.32 -17.43 4.58
C GLU A 109 0.43 -18.76 4.40
N GLY A 110 0.12 -19.77 5.21
CA GLY A 110 0.72 -21.11 5.11
C GLY A 110 2.23 -21.22 5.37
N TRP A 111 2.96 -20.12 5.59
CA TRP A 111 4.43 -20.12 5.68
C TRP A 111 4.99 -20.94 6.85
N THR A 112 4.30 -20.98 7.98
CA THR A 112 4.70 -21.81 9.13
C THR A 112 4.54 -23.28 8.82
N SER A 113 3.49 -23.67 8.09
CA SER A 113 3.28 -25.05 7.67
C SER A 113 4.39 -25.50 6.73
N THR A 114 4.76 -24.67 5.74
CA THR A 114 5.91 -24.96 4.87
C THR A 114 7.22 -25.09 5.66
N MET A 115 7.45 -24.22 6.63
CA MET A 115 8.63 -24.32 7.51
C MET A 115 8.61 -25.63 8.33
N TYR A 116 7.46 -26.01 8.89
CA TYR A 116 7.34 -27.25 9.66
C TYR A 116 7.56 -28.48 8.77
N TRP A 117 6.99 -28.53 7.57
CA TRP A 117 7.28 -29.60 6.61
C TRP A 117 8.77 -29.71 6.28
N THR A 118 9.47 -28.59 6.11
CA THR A 118 10.94 -28.64 5.91
C THR A 118 11.69 -29.08 7.16
N ASN A 119 11.19 -28.77 8.37
CA ASN A 119 11.78 -29.25 9.62
C ASN A 119 11.59 -30.75 9.78
N ASP A 120 10.40 -31.24 9.48
CA ASP A 120 10.06 -32.65 9.56
C ASP A 120 10.93 -33.49 8.61
N ALA A 121 11.21 -32.96 7.41
CA ALA A 121 12.04 -33.60 6.39
C ALA A 121 13.56 -33.49 6.61
N LEU A 122 14.09 -32.37 7.13
CA LEU A 122 15.54 -32.07 7.16
C LEU A 122 16.09 -31.66 8.53
N GLY A 123 15.22 -31.43 9.51
CA GLY A 123 15.55 -30.93 10.84
C GLY A 123 15.43 -29.42 10.99
N SER A 124 15.21 -28.96 12.22
CA SER A 124 14.88 -27.56 12.54
C SER A 124 16.08 -26.61 12.69
N THR A 125 17.31 -27.14 12.68
CA THR A 125 18.53 -26.38 13.04
C THR A 125 18.80 -25.18 12.14
N PHE A 126 18.59 -25.32 10.82
CA PHE A 126 18.96 -24.30 9.83
C PHE A 126 17.78 -23.67 9.09
N ASN A 127 16.60 -24.30 9.07
CA ASN A 127 15.46 -23.82 8.28
C ASN A 127 14.99 -22.42 8.68
N TRP A 128 15.04 -22.08 9.98
CA TRP A 128 14.66 -20.75 10.46
C TRP A 128 15.52 -19.62 9.85
N VAL A 129 16.78 -19.91 9.47
CA VAL A 129 17.69 -18.95 8.83
C VAL A 129 17.20 -18.58 7.42
N TYR A 130 16.44 -19.45 6.77
CA TYR A 130 15.80 -19.16 5.49
C TYR A 130 14.43 -18.49 5.67
N PHE A 131 13.54 -19.09 6.48
CA PHE A 131 12.16 -18.61 6.58
C PHE A 131 12.02 -17.28 7.34
N VAL A 132 12.80 -17.03 8.39
CA VAL A 132 12.67 -15.78 9.18
C VAL A 132 13.08 -14.55 8.35
N PRO A 133 14.23 -14.52 7.66
CA PRO A 133 14.56 -13.41 6.76
C PRO A 133 13.60 -13.29 5.58
N LEU A 134 13.08 -14.40 5.05
CA LEU A 134 12.07 -14.38 4.00
C LEU A 134 10.81 -13.63 4.44
N ILE A 135 10.33 -13.81 5.68
CA ILE A 135 9.16 -13.08 6.18
C ILE A 135 9.49 -11.60 6.49
N ILE A 136 10.64 -11.33 7.12
CA ILE A 136 11.01 -9.94 7.48
C ILE A 136 11.26 -9.09 6.22
N ILE A 137 12.04 -9.61 5.28
CA ILE A 137 12.44 -8.88 4.06
C ILE A 137 11.41 -9.07 2.96
N GLY A 138 10.83 -10.26 2.82
CA GLY A 138 9.87 -10.56 1.76
C GLY A 138 8.46 -10.05 2.07
N SER A 139 7.97 -10.13 3.31
CA SER A 139 6.58 -9.74 3.62
C SER A 139 6.49 -8.31 4.13
N PHE A 140 7.20 -7.96 5.21
CA PHE A 140 7.04 -6.63 5.83
C PHE A 140 7.54 -5.51 4.94
N PHE A 141 8.71 -5.66 4.33
CA PHE A 141 9.24 -4.64 3.43
C PHE A 141 8.39 -4.50 2.16
N MET A 142 7.95 -5.62 1.55
CA MET A 142 7.13 -5.56 0.33
C MET A 142 5.75 -4.95 0.57
N LEU A 143 5.05 -5.34 1.65
CA LEU A 143 3.74 -4.76 1.98
C LEU A 143 3.88 -3.26 2.23
N ASN A 144 4.88 -2.84 3.01
CA ASN A 144 5.12 -1.43 3.29
C ASN A 144 5.48 -0.63 2.03
N LEU A 145 6.22 -1.22 1.10
CA LEU A 145 6.60 -0.57 -0.16
C LEU A 145 5.39 -0.41 -1.09
N VAL A 146 4.54 -1.44 -1.19
CA VAL A 146 3.28 -1.37 -1.94
C VAL A 146 2.35 -0.31 -1.36
N LEU A 147 2.15 -0.30 -0.03
CA LEU A 147 1.33 0.70 0.65
C LEU A 147 1.89 2.11 0.50
N GLY A 148 3.21 2.28 0.62
CA GLY A 148 3.89 3.56 0.45
C GLY A 148 3.68 4.15 -0.93
N VAL A 149 3.76 3.34 -1.99
CA VAL A 149 3.55 3.85 -3.35
C VAL A 149 2.07 4.05 -3.67
N LEU A 150 1.18 3.18 -3.20
CA LEU A 150 -0.25 3.44 -3.34
C LEU A 150 -0.64 4.76 -2.66
N SER A 151 -0.10 5.01 -1.46
CA SER A 151 -0.27 6.27 -0.76
C SER A 151 0.28 7.46 -1.56
N GLY A 152 1.49 7.35 -2.11
CA GLY A 152 2.09 8.39 -2.95
C GLY A 152 1.31 8.65 -4.25
N GLU A 153 0.83 7.60 -4.91
CA GLU A 153 0.01 7.72 -6.13
C GLU A 153 -1.35 8.35 -5.81
N PHE A 154 -1.98 7.97 -4.69
CA PHE A 154 -3.23 8.59 -4.25
C PHE A 154 -3.03 10.04 -3.81
N ALA A 155 -1.91 10.36 -3.15
CA ALA A 155 -1.56 11.72 -2.79
C ALA A 155 -1.39 12.59 -4.04
N ARG A 156 -0.63 12.12 -5.03
CA ARG A 156 -0.43 12.82 -6.31
C ARG A 156 -1.74 13.00 -7.07
N GLU A 157 -2.60 11.99 -7.08
CA GLU A 157 -3.89 12.09 -7.77
C GLU A 157 -4.84 13.04 -7.03
N ARG A 158 -4.85 13.01 -5.69
CA ARG A 158 -5.59 13.95 -4.86
C ARG A 158 -5.12 15.39 -5.08
N GLU A 159 -3.82 15.63 -5.09
CA GLU A 159 -3.22 16.96 -5.35
C GLU A 159 -3.67 17.53 -6.69
N LYS A 160 -3.68 16.73 -7.77
CA LYS A 160 -4.21 17.16 -9.08
C LYS A 160 -5.68 17.56 -9.01
N VAL A 161 -6.49 16.80 -8.28
CA VAL A 161 -7.91 17.10 -8.11
C VAL A 161 -8.11 18.40 -7.34
N GLU A 162 -7.37 18.59 -6.24
CA GLU A 162 -7.41 19.80 -5.42
C GLU A 162 -6.98 21.03 -6.24
N ASN A 163 -5.84 20.98 -6.94
CA ASN A 163 -5.37 22.06 -7.83
C ASN A 163 -6.40 22.43 -8.91
N ARG A 164 -7.08 21.43 -9.49
CA ARG A 164 -8.13 21.67 -10.51
C ARG A 164 -9.36 22.32 -9.89
N GLN A 165 -9.74 21.92 -8.68
CA GLN A 165 -10.84 22.55 -7.95
C GLN A 165 -10.50 23.99 -7.56
N GLU A 166 -9.29 24.26 -7.10
CA GLU A 166 -8.81 25.61 -6.78
C GLU A 166 -8.81 26.52 -8.01
N PHE A 167 -8.31 26.04 -9.15
CA PHE A 167 -8.34 26.78 -10.40
C PHE A 167 -9.78 27.15 -10.82
N LEU A 168 -10.72 26.21 -10.71
CA LEU A 168 -12.13 26.45 -11.03
C LEU A 168 -12.78 27.45 -10.06
N LYS A 169 -12.47 27.35 -8.75
CA LYS A 169 -12.95 28.30 -7.73
C LYS A 169 -12.43 29.71 -8.00
N LEU A 170 -11.13 29.85 -8.27
CA LEU A 170 -10.50 31.13 -8.58
C LEU A 170 -11.12 31.77 -9.82
N ARG A 171 -11.30 30.99 -10.89
CA ARG A 171 -11.91 31.46 -12.14
C ARG A 171 -13.36 31.90 -11.92
N ARG A 172 -14.12 31.21 -11.07
CA ARG A 172 -15.49 31.62 -10.69
C ARG A 172 -15.50 32.91 -9.88
N GLN A 173 -14.56 33.08 -8.94
CA GLN A 173 -14.43 34.33 -8.19
C GLN A 173 -14.08 35.51 -9.10
N GLN A 174 -13.12 35.35 -10.01
CA GLN A 174 -12.77 36.40 -10.98
C GLN A 174 -13.94 36.78 -11.89
N GLN A 175 -14.76 35.79 -12.30
CA GLN A 175 -15.95 36.06 -13.11
C GLN A 175 -16.98 36.87 -12.31
N LEU A 176 -17.27 36.46 -11.06
CA LEU A 176 -18.18 37.18 -10.17
C LEU A 176 -17.69 38.60 -9.87
N GLU A 177 -16.38 38.79 -9.69
CA GLU A 177 -15.79 40.11 -9.46
C GLU A 177 -15.94 41.02 -10.68
N LYS A 178 -15.74 40.50 -11.90
CA LYS A 178 -15.97 41.25 -13.14
C LYS A 178 -17.44 41.64 -13.32
N GLU A 179 -18.36 40.70 -13.08
CA GLU A 179 -19.81 40.95 -13.15
C GLU A 179 -20.24 41.99 -12.12
N LEU A 180 -19.76 41.87 -10.87
CA LEU A 180 -20.04 42.84 -9.81
C LEU A 180 -19.50 44.23 -10.15
N ASN A 181 -18.26 44.35 -10.64
CA ASN A 181 -17.69 45.63 -11.05
C ASN A 181 -18.48 46.27 -12.19
N GLY A 182 -18.95 45.48 -13.16
CA GLY A 182 -19.83 45.95 -14.22
C GLY A 182 -21.18 46.48 -13.70
N PHE A 183 -21.81 45.79 -12.75
CA PHE A 183 -23.05 46.28 -12.13
C PHE A 183 -22.84 47.59 -11.36
N VAL A 184 -21.73 47.72 -10.64
CA VAL A 184 -21.38 48.96 -9.92
C VAL A 184 -21.19 50.13 -10.89
N GLU A 185 -20.52 49.91 -12.02
CA GLU A 185 -20.34 50.96 -13.04
C GLU A 185 -21.67 51.42 -13.64
N TRP A 186 -22.57 50.49 -13.95
CA TRP A 186 -23.92 50.81 -14.41
C TRP A 186 -24.73 51.62 -13.39
N ILE A 187 -24.66 51.26 -12.10
CA ILE A 187 -25.33 52.00 -11.02
C ILE A 187 -24.76 53.42 -10.92
N CYS A 188 -23.43 53.58 -10.89
CA CYS A 188 -22.80 54.90 -10.81
C CYS A 188 -23.20 55.80 -11.98
N LYS A 189 -23.28 55.23 -13.19
CA LYS A 189 -23.70 55.97 -14.38
C LYS A 189 -25.17 56.38 -14.33
N ALA A 190 -26.06 55.50 -13.85
CA ALA A 190 -27.46 55.84 -13.64
C ALA A 190 -27.63 56.96 -12.60
N GLU A 191 -26.90 56.90 -11.48
CA GLU A 191 -26.89 57.97 -10.47
C GLU A 191 -26.44 59.32 -11.05
N GLU A 192 -25.42 59.33 -11.91
CA GLU A 192 -24.93 60.56 -12.58
C GLU A 192 -25.98 61.17 -13.50
N ILE A 193 -26.69 60.34 -14.26
CA ILE A 193 -27.78 60.81 -15.13
C ILE A 193 -28.90 61.41 -14.29
N ILE A 194 -29.31 60.74 -13.20
CA ILE A 194 -30.33 61.24 -12.26
C ILE A 194 -29.90 62.60 -11.69
N LEU A 195 -28.65 62.73 -11.22
CA LEU A 195 -28.13 63.99 -10.69
C LEU A 195 -28.10 65.13 -11.72
N ALA A 196 -27.92 64.81 -13.01
CA ALA A 196 -27.90 65.78 -14.10
C ALA A 196 -29.30 66.18 -14.61
N GLU A 197 -30.34 65.40 -14.29
CA GLU A 197 -31.72 65.68 -14.69
C GLU A 197 -32.29 66.87 -13.89
N ASP A 198 -32.84 67.88 -14.57
CA ASP A 198 -33.38 69.11 -13.96
C ASP A 198 -34.62 68.90 -13.08
N ARG A 199 -35.27 67.73 -13.17
CA ARG A 199 -36.48 67.39 -12.39
C ARG A 199 -36.17 66.73 -11.05
N THR A 200 -34.91 66.44 -10.73
CA THR A 200 -34.54 65.85 -9.45
C THR A 200 -34.64 66.86 -8.32
N THR A 201 -35.29 66.47 -7.23
CA THR A 201 -35.44 67.33 -6.06
C THR A 201 -34.12 67.51 -5.33
N GLU A 202 -33.95 68.65 -4.65
CA GLU A 202 -32.71 68.96 -3.92
C GLU A 202 -32.45 67.95 -2.79
N GLU A 203 -33.52 67.43 -2.19
CA GLU A 203 -33.47 66.35 -1.19
C GLU A 203 -32.94 65.03 -1.77
N GLU A 204 -33.41 64.61 -2.95
CA GLU A 204 -32.92 63.41 -3.64
C GLU A 204 -31.45 63.54 -4.06
N ARG A 205 -31.04 64.70 -4.57
CA ARG A 205 -29.64 64.98 -4.93
C ARG A 205 -28.70 64.89 -3.72
N MET A 206 -29.12 65.47 -2.59
CA MET A 206 -28.40 65.40 -1.32
C MET A 206 -28.27 63.95 -0.83
N TYR A 207 -29.35 63.18 -0.88
CA TYR A 207 -29.37 61.77 -0.47
C TYR A 207 -28.41 60.90 -1.31
N ILE A 208 -28.41 61.06 -2.63
CA ILE A 208 -27.51 60.32 -3.54
C ILE A 208 -26.04 60.68 -3.27
N MET A 209 -25.73 61.97 -3.09
CA MET A 209 -24.36 62.40 -2.77
C MET A 209 -23.89 61.88 -1.40
N GLU A 210 -24.76 61.87 -0.40
CA GLU A 210 -24.43 61.33 0.92
C GLU A 210 -24.21 59.80 0.86
N ALA A 211 -25.03 59.08 0.10
CA ALA A 211 -24.87 57.65 -0.15
C ALA A 211 -23.53 57.34 -0.84
N ARG A 212 -23.14 58.08 -1.88
CA ARG A 212 -21.83 57.97 -2.53
C ARG A 212 -20.68 58.20 -1.54
N LYS A 213 -20.77 59.22 -0.70
CA LYS A 213 -19.74 59.53 0.33
C LYS A 213 -19.61 58.40 1.36
N LYS A 214 -20.73 57.84 1.82
CA LYS A 214 -20.75 56.69 2.74
C LYS A 214 -20.19 55.42 2.09
N ALA A 215 -20.55 55.14 0.83
CA ALA A 215 -20.03 54.01 0.06
C ALA A 215 -18.51 54.11 -0.16
N ALA A 216 -18.01 55.29 -0.54
CA ALA A 216 -16.58 55.56 -0.70
C ALA A 216 -15.81 55.40 0.63
N ALA A 217 -16.38 55.87 1.74
CA ALA A 217 -15.80 55.71 3.06
C ALA A 217 -15.74 54.23 3.50
N LYS A 218 -16.80 53.45 3.24
CA LYS A 218 -16.82 51.99 3.48
C LYS A 218 -15.78 51.27 2.63
N ARG A 219 -15.66 51.61 1.34
CA ARG A 219 -14.70 50.98 0.41
C ARG A 219 -13.25 51.27 0.81
N LYS A 220 -12.95 52.48 1.30
CA LYS A 220 -11.65 52.81 1.90
C LYS A 220 -11.37 51.97 3.14
N LYS A 221 -12.30 51.89 4.09
CA LYS A 221 -12.16 51.05 5.30
C LYS A 221 -11.89 49.58 4.95
N LEU A 222 -12.62 49.02 3.98
CA LEU A 222 -12.45 47.62 3.58
C LEU A 222 -11.08 47.35 2.95
N LYS A 223 -10.56 48.28 2.13
CA LYS A 223 -9.20 48.18 1.58
C LYS A 223 -8.11 48.25 2.66
N THR A 224 -8.29 49.11 3.67
CA THR A 224 -7.34 49.19 4.79
C THR A 224 -7.35 47.90 5.62
N LEU A 225 -8.54 47.36 5.90
CA LEU A 225 -8.72 46.13 6.68
C LEU A 225 -8.20 44.87 5.96
N GLY A 226 -8.39 44.80 4.64
CA GLY A 226 -7.85 43.72 3.82
C GLY A 226 -6.33 43.72 3.74
N LYS A 227 -5.70 44.90 3.75
CA LYS A 227 -4.24 45.07 3.69
C LYS A 227 -3.54 44.72 5.00
N SER A 228 -4.19 44.93 6.14
CA SER A 228 -3.72 44.44 7.44
C SER A 228 -3.83 42.92 7.56
N LYS A 229 -4.91 42.32 7.04
CA LYS A 229 -5.12 40.86 7.11
C LYS A 229 -4.19 40.05 6.21
N SER A 230 -3.82 40.56 5.04
CA SER A 230 -2.80 39.92 4.18
C SER A 230 -1.39 39.98 4.78
N SER A 231 -1.08 41.01 5.58
CA SER A 231 0.23 41.11 6.25
C SER A 231 0.38 40.13 7.41
N GLU A 232 -0.72 39.75 8.08
CA GLU A 232 -0.69 38.79 9.18
C GLU A 232 -0.63 37.33 8.70
N THR A 233 -1.22 37.02 7.53
CA THR A 233 -1.13 35.66 6.94
C THR A 233 0.24 35.35 6.33
N ASP A 234 0.96 36.35 5.81
CA ASP A 234 2.32 36.16 5.28
C ASP A 234 3.35 35.92 6.40
N ASP A 235 3.12 36.46 7.60
CA ASP A 235 3.98 36.25 8.78
C ASP A 235 3.72 34.90 9.49
N GLU A 236 2.50 34.36 9.42
CA GLU A 236 2.20 33.02 9.96
C GLU A 236 2.76 31.89 9.08
N GLU A 237 2.71 31.99 7.74
CA GLU A 237 3.30 30.97 6.84
C GLU A 237 4.83 30.87 6.97
N ALA A 238 5.52 31.98 7.26
CA ALA A 238 6.98 32.01 7.43
C ALA A 238 7.49 31.37 8.74
N THR A 239 6.62 31.18 9.74
CA THR A 239 7.02 30.58 11.04
C THR A 239 6.75 29.07 11.12
N THR A 240 6.05 28.49 10.14
CA THR A 240 5.81 27.04 10.03
C THR A 240 6.82 26.28 9.16
N GLU A 241 7.76 26.96 8.52
CA GLU A 241 8.84 26.34 7.71
C GLU A 241 10.23 26.32 8.42
N SER A 242 10.28 26.42 9.76
CA SER A 242 11.53 26.29 10.54
C SER A 242 11.67 24.96 11.26
#